data_AF-A0A968Z4B0-F1
#
_entry.id   AF-A0A968Z4B0-F1
#
_cell.length_a   1.000
_cell.length_b   1.000
_cell.length_c   1.000
_cell.angle_alpha   90.00
_cell.angle_beta   90.00
_cell.angle_gamma   90.00
#
_symmetry.space_group_name_H-M   'P 1'
#
loop_
_entity.id
_entity.type
_entity.pdbx_description
1 polymer ?
#
loop_
_entity_poly.entity_id
_entity_poly.type
_entity_poly.pdbx_seq_one_letter_code
_entity_poly.pdbx_strand_id
1 'polypeptide(L)'
;MAVFQQFRKILTTFALILVLTTTVACSAGVQAKQPPNALPGVSHTQEYAQLERGSTTAGQSFGDWVVQTGQGLVKDAYVRDNNKLGVVITPQVRPNEVRSLAKSLTQGFHKNFPNQDLTILMYAPDKQLILTAKYDVQTNQIEYK
;
A
#
# COMPACT_ATOMS: atom_id res chain seq x y z
N MET A 1 29.05 6.79 61.56
CA MET A 1 28.03 5.97 60.89
C MET A 1 27.61 6.63 59.58
N ALA A 2 28.24 6.32 58.44
CA ALA A 2 27.85 6.94 57.14
C ALA A 2 28.22 6.13 55.89
N VAL A 3 28.47 4.81 55.99
CA VAL A 3 28.93 4.00 54.83
C VAL A 3 27.90 2.94 54.40
N PHE A 4 26.85 2.69 55.20
CA PHE A 4 25.91 1.58 54.96
C PHE A 4 24.63 1.97 54.20
N GLN A 5 24.43 3.25 53.84
CA GLN A 5 23.21 3.70 53.14
C GLN A 5 23.37 3.86 51.62
N GLN A 6 24.59 3.92 51.09
CA GLN A 6 24.81 4.08 49.64
C GLN A 6 24.65 2.77 48.85
N PHE A 7 24.73 1.59 49.51
CA PHE A 7 24.62 0.30 48.83
C PHE A 7 23.20 -0.04 48.33
N ARG A 8 22.15 0.56 48.92
CA ARG A 8 20.75 0.28 48.52
C ARG A 8 20.31 0.98 47.23
N LYS A 9 20.99 2.05 46.81
CA LYS A 9 20.61 2.81 45.60
C LYS A 9 21.28 2.32 44.31
N ILE A 10 22.30 1.46 44.40
CA ILE A 10 23.04 0.97 43.21
C ILE A 10 22.37 -0.29 42.62
N LEU A 11 21.64 -1.06 43.44
CA LEU A 11 20.99 -2.31 43.00
C LEU A 11 19.77 -2.09 42.09
N THR A 12 19.06 -0.97 42.22
CA THR A 12 17.84 -0.70 41.46
C THR A 12 18.08 -0.29 40.01
N THR A 13 19.27 0.22 39.67
CA THR A 13 19.58 0.63 38.29
C THR A 13 20.08 -0.54 37.43
N PHE A 14 20.65 -1.58 38.04
CA PHE A 14 21.19 -2.73 37.31
C PHE A 14 20.12 -3.73 36.83
N ALA A 15 18.93 -3.74 37.45
CA ALA A 15 17.84 -4.63 37.05
C ALA A 15 17.14 -4.20 35.74
N LEU A 16 17.13 -2.90 35.43
CA LEU A 16 16.46 -2.36 34.25
C LEU A 16 17.25 -2.56 32.94
N ILE A 17 18.56 -2.79 33.02
CA ILE A 17 19.42 -3.04 31.85
C ILE A 17 19.38 -4.53 31.44
N LEU A 18 19.06 -5.44 32.36
CA LEU A 18 19.07 -6.89 32.10
C LEU A 18 17.87 -7.40 31.27
N VAL A 19 16.81 -6.60 31.10
CA VAL A 19 15.59 -7.01 30.37
C VAL A 19 15.70 -6.77 28.86
N LEU A 20 16.71 -6.04 28.38
CA LEU A 20 16.83 -5.68 26.95
C LEU A 20 17.58 -6.69 26.07
N THR A 21 17.99 -7.86 26.60
CA THR A 21 18.82 -8.83 25.85
C THR A 21 18.20 -10.22 25.68
N THR A 22 16.87 -10.35 25.74
CA THR A 22 16.21 -11.58 25.27
C THR A 22 16.00 -11.52 23.75
N THR A 23 17.03 -12.01 23.08
CA THR A 23 17.08 -12.56 21.73
C THR A 23 15.74 -13.13 21.24
N VAL A 24 15.20 -12.55 20.17
CA VAL A 24 14.13 -13.17 19.39
C VAL A 24 14.74 -14.30 18.57
N ALA A 25 14.73 -15.52 19.11
CA ALA A 25 15.05 -16.70 18.35
C ALA A 25 13.93 -16.96 17.33
N CYS A 26 14.28 -16.92 16.04
CA CYS A 26 13.47 -17.41 14.95
C CYS A 26 13.13 -18.90 15.20
N SER A 27 11.87 -19.19 15.50
CA SER A 27 11.35 -20.56 15.48
C SER A 27 10.68 -20.80 14.13
N ALA A 28 11.15 -21.86 13.47
CA ALA A 28 10.70 -22.32 12.16
C ALA A 28 9.19 -22.62 12.14
N GLY A 29 8.45 -21.96 11.26
CA GLY A 29 7.10 -22.34 10.89
C GLY A 29 7.09 -23.03 9.54
N VAL A 30 7.17 -24.37 9.52
CA VAL A 30 6.86 -25.17 8.33
C VAL A 30 5.48 -25.83 8.47
N GLN A 31 4.69 -25.63 7.42
CA GLN A 31 3.58 -26.42 6.86
C GLN A 31 2.35 -26.79 7.72
N ALA A 32 1.28 -26.04 7.44
CA ALA A 32 0.02 -26.49 6.87
C ALA A 32 -0.51 -27.88 7.27
N LYS A 33 -1.57 -27.89 8.10
CA LYS A 33 -2.54 -28.98 8.17
C LYS A 33 -3.89 -28.51 7.61
N GLN A 34 -4.17 -29.05 6.43
CA GLN A 34 -5.37 -28.87 5.61
C GLN A 34 -6.63 -29.46 6.28
N PRO A 35 -7.81 -28.83 6.15
CA PRO A 35 -9.09 -29.53 6.27
C PRO A 35 -9.41 -30.22 4.93
N PRO A 36 -9.69 -31.53 4.91
CA PRO A 36 -10.11 -32.22 3.70
C PRO A 36 -11.63 -32.04 3.54
N ASN A 37 -12.05 -31.17 2.63
CA ASN A 37 -13.28 -31.29 1.81
C ASN A 37 -13.69 -29.93 1.25
N ALA A 38 -13.24 -29.60 0.05
CA ALA A 38 -14.06 -28.94 -0.96
C ALA A 38 -13.36 -29.11 -2.32
N LEU A 39 -14.16 -29.42 -3.32
CA LEU A 39 -13.81 -29.76 -4.70
C LEU A 39 -12.97 -28.66 -5.38
N PRO A 40 -12.23 -28.96 -6.47
CA PRO A 40 -11.47 -27.95 -7.21
C PRO A 40 -12.43 -27.08 -8.03
N GLY A 41 -13.11 -26.14 -7.37
CA GLY A 41 -13.71 -24.99 -8.01
C GLY A 41 -12.63 -23.94 -8.18
N VAL A 42 -12.20 -23.73 -9.43
CA VAL A 42 -11.32 -22.63 -9.86
C VAL A 42 -11.86 -21.32 -9.26
N SER A 43 -11.29 -20.93 -8.13
CA SER A 43 -11.66 -19.72 -7.40
C SER A 43 -10.57 -18.71 -7.67
N HIS A 44 -10.79 -17.83 -8.66
CA HIS A 44 -9.99 -16.65 -8.97
C HIS A 44 -9.99 -15.59 -7.85
N THR A 45 -10.18 -16.01 -6.60
CA THR A 45 -10.43 -15.14 -5.44
C THR A 45 -9.18 -14.95 -4.57
N GLN A 46 -8.06 -15.59 -4.91
CA GLN A 46 -6.80 -15.53 -4.15
C GLN A 46 -5.84 -14.42 -4.62
N GLU A 47 -6.02 -13.82 -5.80
CA GLU A 47 -5.19 -12.69 -6.27
C GLU A 47 -5.73 -11.31 -5.91
N TYR A 48 -6.95 -11.23 -5.37
CA TYR A 48 -7.63 -9.95 -5.14
C TYR A 48 -7.81 -9.55 -3.67
N ALA A 49 -7.44 -10.44 -2.73
CA ALA A 49 -7.56 -10.17 -1.29
C ALA A 49 -6.43 -9.25 -0.75
N GLN A 50 -5.38 -9.06 -1.54
CA GLN A 50 -4.26 -8.16 -1.28
C GLN A 50 -3.87 -7.49 -2.60
N LEU A 51 -4.63 -6.50 -3.06
CA LEU A 51 -3.98 -5.45 -3.84
C LEU A 51 -3.03 -4.77 -2.83
N GLU A 52 -1.77 -5.19 -2.86
CA GLU A 52 -0.72 -4.81 -1.92
C GLU A 52 -0.75 -3.30 -1.65
N ARG A 53 -1.14 -2.93 -0.43
CA ARG A 53 -0.96 -1.58 0.13
C ARG A 53 0.43 -1.09 -0.20
N GLY A 54 0.54 0.17 -0.63
CA GLY A 54 1.62 0.65 -1.47
C GLY A 54 3.01 0.24 -1.00
N SER A 55 3.91 -0.04 -1.94
CA SER A 55 5.25 -0.60 -1.65
C SER A 55 6.13 0.30 -0.78
N THR A 56 5.72 1.56 -0.56
CA THR A 56 6.37 2.55 0.29
C THR A 56 5.34 3.33 1.11
N THR A 57 5.77 3.94 2.22
CA THR A 57 4.91 4.84 3.03
C THR A 57 4.31 5.98 2.19
N ALA A 58 5.09 6.56 1.27
CA ALA A 58 4.60 7.60 0.38
C ALA A 58 3.51 7.07 -0.58
N GLY A 59 3.73 5.86 -1.12
CA GLY A 59 2.75 5.20 -1.99
C GLY A 59 1.45 4.87 -1.27
N GLN A 60 1.54 4.39 -0.03
CA GLN A 60 0.36 4.12 0.80
C GLN A 60 -0.41 5.40 1.10
N SER A 61 0.26 6.45 1.60
CA SER A 61 -0.36 7.74 1.89
C SER A 61 -1.03 8.35 0.67
N PHE A 62 -0.41 8.22 -0.52
CA PHE A 62 -1.01 8.71 -1.75
C PHE A 62 -2.23 7.88 -2.17
N GLY A 63 -2.18 6.55 -2.07
CA GLY A 63 -3.35 5.69 -2.31
C GLY A 63 -4.53 6.06 -1.41
N ASP A 64 -4.29 6.20 -0.11
CA ASP A 64 -5.30 6.61 0.87
C ASP A 64 -5.85 8.02 0.54
N TRP A 65 -4.97 8.96 0.17
CA TRP A 65 -5.36 10.30 -0.26
C TRP A 65 -6.23 10.29 -1.53
N VAL A 66 -5.94 9.42 -2.50
CA VAL A 66 -6.73 9.27 -3.73
C VAL A 66 -8.13 8.76 -3.41
N VAL A 67 -8.26 7.75 -2.54
CA VAL A 67 -9.58 7.24 -2.12
C VAL A 67 -10.37 8.32 -1.38
N GLN A 68 -9.72 9.04 -0.45
CA GLN A 68 -10.35 10.12 0.31
C GLN A 68 -10.79 11.29 -0.58
N THR A 69 -9.93 11.72 -1.50
CA THR A 69 -10.19 12.86 -2.39
C THR A 69 -11.14 12.49 -3.52
N GLY A 70 -11.24 11.21 -3.87
CA GLY A 70 -12.16 10.70 -4.86
C GLY A 70 -13.64 10.85 -4.48
N GLN A 71 -13.97 11.22 -3.23
CA GLN A 71 -15.35 11.50 -2.76
C GLN A 71 -16.40 10.45 -3.17
N GLY A 72 -16.02 9.17 -3.19
CA GLY A 72 -16.91 8.06 -3.59
C GLY A 72 -16.90 7.72 -5.08
N LEU A 73 -16.14 8.44 -5.92
CA LEU A 73 -15.84 8.06 -7.31
C LEU A 73 -14.76 6.98 -7.39
N VAL A 74 -13.86 6.95 -6.41
CA VAL A 74 -12.81 5.95 -6.27
C VAL A 74 -13.18 4.99 -5.15
N LYS A 75 -13.20 3.70 -5.47
CA LYS A 75 -13.46 2.62 -4.53
C LYS A 75 -12.19 2.22 -3.77
N ASP A 76 -11.08 2.14 -4.47
CA ASP A 76 -9.80 1.68 -3.97
C ASP A 76 -8.66 2.27 -4.80
N ALA A 77 -7.49 2.46 -4.21
CA ALA A 77 -6.30 2.92 -4.91
C ALA A 77 -5.03 2.41 -4.23
N TYR A 78 -4.02 2.09 -5.04
CA TYR A 78 -2.73 1.61 -4.56
C TYR A 78 -1.60 2.16 -5.43
N VAL A 79 -0.43 2.35 -4.83
CA VAL A 79 0.79 2.78 -5.54
C VAL A 79 1.86 1.72 -5.44
N ARG A 80 2.41 1.30 -6.57
CA ARG A 80 3.53 0.37 -6.66
C ARG A 80 4.74 1.06 -7.28
N ASP A 81 5.92 0.71 -6.78
CA ASP A 81 7.23 1.16 -7.29
C ASP A 81 7.39 2.70 -7.30
N ASN A 82 6.54 3.43 -6.58
CA ASN A 82 6.40 4.89 -6.62
C ASN A 82 6.09 5.48 -8.01
N ASN A 83 5.82 4.66 -9.04
CA ASN A 83 5.58 5.14 -10.40
C ASN A 83 4.33 4.53 -11.07
N LYS A 84 3.67 3.58 -10.40
CA LYS A 84 2.41 2.97 -10.87
C LYS A 84 1.30 3.23 -9.86
N LEU A 85 0.22 3.85 -10.31
CA LEU A 85 -0.99 4.05 -9.53
C LEU A 85 -2.09 3.15 -10.11
N GLY A 86 -2.60 2.21 -9.32
CA GLY A 86 -3.83 1.50 -9.63
C GLY A 86 -5.02 2.16 -8.96
N VAL A 87 -6.10 2.39 -9.70
CA VAL A 87 -7.32 3.03 -9.20
C VAL A 87 -8.54 2.22 -9.63
N VAL A 88 -9.34 1.80 -8.67
CA VAL A 88 -10.64 1.13 -8.92
C VAL A 88 -11.73 2.18 -8.78
N ILE A 89 -12.49 2.43 -9.84
CA ILE A 89 -13.61 3.39 -9.81
C ILE A 89 -14.89 2.74 -9.31
N THR A 90 -15.83 3.57 -8.85
CA THR A 90 -17.20 3.14 -8.54
C THR A 90 -18.09 3.20 -9.79
N PRO A 91 -19.26 2.53 -9.78
CA PRO A 91 -20.22 2.59 -10.89
C PRO A 91 -20.78 4.00 -11.17
N GLN A 92 -20.48 4.98 -10.31
CA GLN A 92 -20.90 6.37 -10.48
C GLN A 92 -20.10 7.11 -11.54
N VAL A 93 -18.86 6.67 -11.83
CA VAL A 93 -18.00 7.28 -12.85
C VAL A 93 -18.46 6.82 -14.22
N ARG A 94 -18.86 7.77 -15.08
CA ARG A 94 -19.28 7.43 -16.45
C ARG A 94 -18.06 7.14 -17.33
N PRO A 95 -18.18 6.27 -18.36
CA PRO A 95 -17.05 5.93 -19.24
C PRO A 95 -16.36 7.14 -19.89
N ASN A 96 -17.13 8.19 -20.23
CA ASN A 96 -16.60 9.44 -20.79
C ASN A 96 -15.84 10.31 -19.76
N GLU A 97 -16.05 10.09 -18.47
CA GLU A 97 -15.39 10.83 -17.38
C GLU A 97 -14.09 10.16 -16.93
N VAL A 98 -13.92 8.86 -17.20
CA VAL A 98 -12.72 8.08 -16.80
C VAL A 98 -11.44 8.75 -17.28
N ARG A 99 -11.42 9.28 -18.51
CA ARG A 99 -10.25 9.98 -19.06
C ARG A 99 -9.92 11.28 -18.31
N SER A 100 -10.94 12.05 -17.94
CA SER A 100 -10.78 13.29 -17.18
C SER A 100 -10.30 13.02 -15.75
N LEU A 101 -10.87 11.98 -15.12
CA LEU A 101 -10.43 11.50 -13.82
C LEU A 101 -8.98 11.03 -13.86
N ALA A 102 -8.62 10.19 -14.84
CA ALA A 102 -7.25 9.73 -15.03
C ALA A 102 -6.28 10.89 -15.20
N LYS A 103 -6.61 11.91 -16.02
CA LYS A 103 -5.80 13.12 -16.18
C LYS A 103 -5.54 13.82 -14.84
N SER A 104 -6.59 14.04 -14.05
CA SER A 104 -6.48 14.68 -12.73
C SER A 104 -5.62 13.87 -11.76
N LEU A 105 -5.81 12.55 -11.76
CA LEU A 105 -5.02 11.63 -10.95
C LEU A 105 -3.55 11.63 -11.37
N THR A 106 -3.25 11.63 -12.67
CA THR A 106 -1.89 11.75 -13.21
C THR A 106 -1.21 13.01 -12.72
N GLN A 107 -1.90 14.15 -12.75
CA GLN A 107 -1.37 15.43 -12.28
C GLN A 107 -1.09 15.40 -10.77
N GLY A 108 -1.99 14.83 -9.97
CA GLY A 108 -1.77 14.64 -8.52
C GLY A 108 -0.63 13.68 -8.21
N PHE A 109 -0.50 12.62 -9.00
CA PHE A 109 0.55 11.61 -8.85
C PHE A 109 1.92 12.19 -9.21
N HIS A 110 2.01 12.97 -10.29
CA HIS A 110 3.24 13.66 -10.67
C HIS A 110 3.74 14.66 -9.63
N LYS A 111 2.83 15.34 -8.92
CA LYS A 111 3.21 16.24 -7.82
C LYS A 111 3.85 15.50 -6.65
N ASN A 112 3.37 14.29 -6.32
CA ASN A 112 3.93 13.50 -5.22
C ASN A 112 5.16 12.69 -5.64
N PHE A 113 5.27 12.35 -6.92
CA PHE A 113 6.33 11.51 -7.47
C PHE A 113 6.94 12.16 -8.72
N PRO A 114 7.71 13.26 -8.56
CA PRO A 114 8.25 14.03 -9.67
C PRO A 114 9.44 13.35 -10.35
N ASN A 115 9.85 13.89 -11.51
CA ASN A 115 11.08 13.52 -12.24
C ASN A 115 11.16 12.07 -12.74
N GLN A 116 10.02 11.45 -13.00
CA GLN A 116 9.96 10.10 -13.55
C GLN A 116 8.68 9.89 -14.36
N ASP A 117 8.70 8.87 -15.21
CA ASP A 117 7.51 8.43 -15.94
C ASP A 117 6.53 7.76 -15.00
N LEU A 118 5.24 8.00 -15.22
CA LEU A 118 4.19 7.51 -14.34
C LEU A 118 3.16 6.73 -15.14
N THR A 119 2.63 5.67 -14.55
CA THR A 119 1.58 4.85 -15.14
C THR A 119 0.38 4.82 -14.21
N ILE A 120 -0.79 5.16 -14.74
CA ILE A 120 -2.07 5.06 -14.03
C ILE A 120 -2.88 3.96 -14.71
N LEU A 121 -3.32 3.00 -13.90
CA LEU A 121 -4.15 1.87 -14.30
C LEU A 121 -5.54 2.10 -13.72
N MET A 122 -6.52 2.39 -14.57
CA MET A 122 -7.90 2.59 -14.16
C MET A 122 -8.67 1.29 -14.33
N TYR A 123 -9.25 0.81 -13.25
CA TYR A 123 -10.06 -0.40 -13.20
C TYR A 123 -11.52 -0.04 -12.99
N ALA A 124 -12.42 -0.72 -13.71
CA ALA A 124 -13.86 -0.69 -13.47
C ALA A 124 -14.22 -1.32 -12.11
N PRO A 125 -15.49 -1.17 -11.65
CA PRO A 125 -15.94 -1.73 -10.37
C PRO A 125 -15.79 -3.27 -10.27
N ASP A 126 -15.80 -3.95 -11.41
CA ASP A 126 -15.54 -5.39 -11.56
C ASP A 126 -14.05 -5.75 -11.62
N LYS A 127 -13.16 -4.75 -11.44
CA LYS A 127 -11.71 -4.82 -11.49
C LYS A 127 -11.12 -5.09 -12.89
N GLN A 128 -11.88 -4.89 -13.95
CA GLN A 128 -11.34 -4.91 -15.31
C GLN A 128 -10.57 -3.64 -15.62
N LEU A 129 -9.39 -3.74 -16.23
CA LEU A 129 -8.63 -2.59 -16.69
C LEU A 129 -9.36 -1.93 -17.86
N ILE A 130 -9.77 -0.67 -17.70
CA ILE A 130 -10.56 0.08 -18.69
C ILE A 130 -9.80 1.24 -19.34
N LEU A 131 -8.73 1.72 -18.70
CA LEU A 131 -7.90 2.78 -19.26
C LEU A 131 -6.50 2.70 -18.64
N THR A 132 -5.48 2.82 -19.48
CA THR A 132 -4.10 3.07 -19.03
C THR A 132 -3.69 4.47 -19.43
N ALA A 133 -3.30 5.31 -18.47
CA ALA A 133 -2.71 6.60 -18.73
C ALA A 133 -1.22 6.57 -18.40
N LYS A 134 -0.37 6.88 -19.38
CA LYS A 134 1.09 6.95 -19.21
C LYS A 134 1.53 8.40 -19.33
N TYR A 135 2.17 8.89 -18.29
CA TYR A 135 2.78 10.21 -18.29
C TYR A 135 4.27 10.07 -18.57
N ASP A 136 4.72 10.79 -19.59
CA ASP A 136 6.12 10.89 -19.97
C ASP A 136 6.68 12.22 -19.44
N VAL A 137 7.71 12.13 -18.60
CA VAL A 137 8.27 13.31 -17.92
C VAL A 137 9.08 14.20 -18.86
N GLN A 138 9.60 13.65 -19.96
CA GLN A 138 10.42 14.39 -20.92
C GLN A 138 9.55 15.29 -21.80
N THR A 139 8.40 14.77 -22.22
CA THR A 139 7.46 15.45 -23.12
C THR A 139 6.36 16.19 -22.37
N ASN A 140 6.15 15.89 -21.08
CA ASN A 140 5.03 16.37 -20.27
C ASN A 140 3.66 15.99 -20.83
N GLN A 141 3.58 14.89 -21.57
CA GLN A 141 2.35 14.42 -22.21
C GLN A 141 1.78 13.19 -21.50
N ILE A 142 0.47 13.02 -21.63
CA ILE A 142 -0.24 11.84 -21.15
C ILE A 142 -0.74 11.07 -22.37
N GLU A 143 -0.20 9.88 -22.56
CA GLU A 143 -0.69 8.90 -23.53
C GLU A 143 -1.81 8.06 -22.89
N TYR A 144 -2.87 7.80 -23.65
CA TYR A 144 -3.99 6.97 -23.21
C TYR A 144 -4.05 5.72 -24.07
N LYS A 145 -4.20 4.55 -23.43
CA LYS A 145 -4.40 3.25 -24.09
C LYS A 145 -5.61 2.54 -23.51
#